data_AF-A0A3L9L3M8-F1
#
_entry.id   AF-A0A3L9L3M8-F1
#
_cell.length_a   1.000
_cell.length_b   1.000
_cell.length_c   1.000
_cell.angle_alpha   90.00
_cell.angle_beta   90.00
_cell.angle_gamma   90.00
#
_symmetry.space_group_name_H-M   'P 1'
#
loop_
_entity.id
_entity.type
_entity.pdbx_description
1 polymer ?
#
loop_
_entity_poly.entity_id
_entity_poly.type
_entity_poly.pdbx_seq_one_letter_code
_entity_poly.pdbx_strand_id
1 'polypeptide(L)'
;MLPDQFFDVGAWIDNFWIPLMLAGVLGAWGVGWRFCATRRSERHRADAEARKVVAREFSKASTQLDALRMYDFQSGLPADADLARKQDECLEIIARTTYGPAAKIARNAGNATLSPLGVNATSLTAGNLKHFASAYKHAQVAYLQGETPLTPGSRWDLVRWARTYRFAAKVLDPHRITPVLGFLRLGFRSMSRVEDILRFDGHTLSKKSFLQRLKWILTG
;
A
#
# COMPACT_ATOMS: atom_id res chain seq x y z
N MET A 1 -11.97 9.84 75.11
CA MET A 1 -12.30 8.44 74.82
C MET A 1 -11.92 8.19 73.38
N LEU A 2 -10.79 7.51 73.17
CA LEU A 2 -10.25 7.21 71.85
C LEU A 2 -10.98 6.00 71.24
N PRO A 3 -11.13 5.94 69.92
CA PRO A 3 -11.96 4.94 69.26
C PRO A 3 -11.16 3.66 69.03
N ASP A 4 -10.97 2.84 70.07
CA ASP A 4 -10.27 1.54 70.00
C ASP A 4 -11.10 0.43 69.30
N GLN A 5 -12.21 0.78 68.65
CA GLN A 5 -13.16 -0.19 68.06
C GLN A 5 -13.10 -0.32 66.53
N PHE A 6 -12.16 0.30 65.83
CA PHE A 6 -12.18 0.30 64.36
C PHE A 6 -11.18 -0.64 63.67
N PHE A 7 -10.24 -1.25 64.40
CA PHE A 7 -9.26 -2.18 63.79
C PHE A 7 -8.95 -3.35 64.72
N ASP A 8 -9.60 -4.49 64.48
CA ASP A 8 -9.27 -5.77 65.10
C ASP A 8 -8.03 -6.37 64.42
N VAL A 9 -6.91 -6.37 65.13
CA VAL A 9 -5.61 -6.85 64.65
C VAL A 9 -5.63 -8.36 64.36
N GLY A 10 -6.43 -9.14 65.09
CA GLY A 10 -6.58 -10.58 64.85
C GLY A 10 -7.28 -10.84 63.51
N ALA A 11 -8.39 -10.13 63.26
CA ALA A 11 -9.10 -10.19 61.99
C ALA A 11 -8.27 -9.66 60.80
N TRP A 12 -7.34 -8.73 61.03
CA TRP A 12 -6.43 -8.24 59.99
C TRP A 12 -5.38 -9.29 59.57
N ILE A 13 -4.83 -10.05 60.53
CA ILE A 13 -3.86 -11.12 60.24
C ILE A 13 -4.52 -12.27 59.49
N ASP A 14 -5.73 -12.68 59.91
CA ASP A 14 -6.47 -13.77 59.25
C ASP A 14 -6.91 -13.40 57.82
N ASN A 15 -7.22 -12.12 57.58
CA ASN A 15 -7.65 -11.62 56.27
C ASN A 15 -6.53 -10.99 55.43
N PHE A 16 -5.27 -10.96 55.92
CA PHE A 16 -4.13 -10.35 55.23
C PHE A 16 -3.88 -10.92 53.82
N TRP A 17 -4.26 -12.18 53.61
CA TRP A 17 -4.17 -12.86 52.33
C TRP A 17 -5.06 -12.26 51.25
N ILE A 18 -6.18 -11.63 51.63
CA ILE A 18 -7.14 -11.05 50.67
C ILE A 18 -6.53 -9.82 49.97
N PRO A 19 -6.02 -8.79 50.67
CA PRO A 19 -5.29 -7.69 50.04
C PRO A 19 -4.05 -8.14 49.27
N LEU A 20 -3.31 -9.12 49.78
CA LEU A 20 -2.09 -9.62 49.14
C LEU A 20 -2.39 -10.31 47.80
N MET A 21 -3.42 -11.16 47.75
CA MET A 21 -3.88 -11.79 46.51
C MET A 21 -4.42 -10.76 45.52
N LEU A 22 -5.19 -9.78 45.98
CA LEU A 22 -5.67 -8.66 45.16
C LEU A 22 -4.51 -7.85 44.56
N ALA A 23 -3.49 -7.54 45.35
CA ALA A 23 -2.29 -6.84 44.88
C ALA A 23 -1.52 -7.67 43.85
N GLY A 24 -1.41 -8.99 44.06
CA GLY A 24 -0.80 -9.92 43.10
C GLY A 24 -1.56 -9.99 41.77
N VAL A 25 -2.89 -10.09 41.81
CA VAL A 25 -3.76 -10.12 40.62
C VAL A 25 -3.69 -8.80 39.87
N LEU A 26 -3.75 -7.66 40.56
CA LEU A 26 -3.63 -6.33 39.95
C LEU A 26 -2.23 -6.10 39.36
N GLY A 27 -1.18 -6.57 40.02
CA GLY A 27 0.19 -6.52 39.52
C GLY A 27 0.37 -7.35 38.25
N ALA A 28 -0.09 -8.60 38.24
CA ALA A 28 -0.06 -9.47 37.07
C ALA A 28 -0.88 -8.91 35.89
N TRP A 29 -2.07 -8.34 36.19
CA TRP A 29 -2.89 -7.66 35.21
C TRP A 29 -2.20 -6.43 34.62
N GLY A 30 -1.56 -5.60 35.46
CA GLY A 30 -0.81 -4.43 35.04
C GLY A 30 0.39 -4.78 34.14
N VAL A 31 1.13 -5.85 34.47
CA VAL A 31 2.25 -6.33 33.65
C VAL A 31 1.75 -6.90 32.33
N GLY A 32 0.69 -7.71 32.35
CA GLY A 32 0.06 -8.25 31.14
C GLY A 32 -0.46 -7.15 30.22
N TRP A 33 -1.11 -6.14 30.78
CA TRP A 33 -1.58 -4.97 30.03
C TRP A 33 -0.41 -4.19 29.41
N ARG A 34 0.65 -3.91 30.19
CA ARG A 34 1.82 -3.17 29.72
C ARG A 34 2.54 -3.93 28.61
N PHE A 35 2.71 -5.25 28.72
CA PHE A 35 3.31 -6.10 27.70
C PHE A 35 2.48 -6.15 26.41
N CYS A 36 1.15 -6.26 26.52
CA CYS A 36 0.25 -6.18 25.38
C CYS A 36 0.26 -4.79 24.72
N ALA A 37 0.30 -3.72 25.52
CA ALA A 37 0.36 -2.35 25.04
C ALA A 37 1.69 -2.03 24.33
N THR A 38 2.83 -2.47 24.85
CA THR A 38 4.14 -2.31 24.21
C THR A 38 4.24 -3.11 22.92
N ARG A 39 3.79 -4.38 22.90
CA ARG A 39 3.75 -5.16 21.65
C ARG A 39 2.82 -4.54 20.60
N ARG A 40 1.68 -3.98 21.02
CA ARG A 40 0.76 -3.28 20.12
C ARG A 40 1.41 -2.01 19.56
N SER A 41 2.10 -1.22 20.39
CA SER A 41 2.79 0.00 19.93
C SER A 41 3.97 -0.30 19.00
N GLU A 42 4.76 -1.34 19.26
CA GLU A 42 5.85 -1.81 18.40
C GLU A 42 5.34 -2.25 17.02
N ARG A 43 4.24 -3.03 16.99
CA ARG A 43 3.59 -3.43 15.73
C ARG A 43 3.06 -2.23 14.95
N HIS A 44 2.43 -1.26 15.61
CA HIS A 44 1.98 -0.04 14.95
C HIS A 44 3.14 0.80 14.39
N ARG A 45 4.28 0.85 15.09
CA ARG A 45 5.47 1.56 14.62
C ARG A 45 6.10 0.85 13.41
N ALA A 46 6.19 -0.48 13.45
CA ALA A 46 6.69 -1.28 12.33
C ALA A 46 5.79 -1.18 11.08
N ASP A 47 4.45 -1.19 11.27
CA ASP A 47 3.49 -0.93 10.19
C ASP A 47 3.69 0.46 9.60
N ALA A 48 3.78 1.50 10.45
CA ALA A 48 3.96 2.87 10.01
C ALA A 48 5.23 3.05 9.17
N GLU A 49 6.36 2.47 9.59
CA GLU A 49 7.61 2.51 8.83
C GLU A 49 7.51 1.76 7.50
N ALA A 50 6.92 0.55 7.49
CA ALA A 50 6.72 -0.21 6.24
C ALA A 50 5.86 0.60 5.25
N ARG A 51 4.72 1.11 5.71
CA ARG A 51 3.79 1.96 4.97
C ARG A 51 4.45 3.21 4.40
N LYS A 52 5.29 3.88 5.19
CA LYS A 52 6.07 5.05 4.76
C LYS A 52 7.01 4.74 3.60
N VAL A 53 7.69 3.59 3.64
CA VAL A 53 8.56 3.16 2.54
C VAL A 53 7.74 2.93 1.28
N VAL A 54 6.62 2.21 1.37
CA VAL A 54 5.74 1.98 0.20
C VAL A 54 5.17 3.29 -0.36
N ALA A 55 4.72 4.19 0.52
CA ALA A 55 4.18 5.48 0.12
C ALA A 55 5.21 6.31 -0.68
N ARG A 56 6.48 6.29 -0.26
CA ARG A 56 7.58 6.93 -0.99
C ARG A 56 7.79 6.32 -2.37
N GLU A 57 7.80 4.99 -2.46
CA GLU A 57 7.97 4.27 -3.72
C GLU A 57 6.83 4.58 -4.71
N PHE A 58 5.57 4.56 -4.26
CA PHE A 58 4.46 4.97 -5.13
C PHE A 58 4.44 6.46 -5.47
N SER A 59 4.93 7.33 -4.56
CA SER A 59 5.12 8.74 -4.88
C SER A 59 6.13 8.91 -6.01
N LYS A 60 7.28 8.22 -5.94
CA LYS A 60 8.29 8.23 -7.01
C LYS A 60 7.69 7.76 -8.33
N ALA A 61 7.00 6.62 -8.35
CA ALA A 61 6.35 6.12 -9.56
C ALA A 61 5.35 7.12 -10.14
N SER A 62 4.56 7.81 -9.29
CA SER A 62 3.63 8.84 -9.76
C SER A 62 4.33 10.03 -10.43
N THR A 63 5.48 10.45 -9.89
CA THR A 63 6.31 11.51 -10.49
C THR A 63 6.88 11.08 -11.84
N GLN A 64 7.34 9.82 -11.97
CA GLN A 64 7.85 9.31 -13.23
C GLN A 64 6.75 9.17 -14.29
N LEU A 65 5.53 8.78 -13.89
CA LEU A 65 4.37 8.78 -14.79
C LEU A 65 4.01 10.19 -15.28
N ASP A 66 4.10 11.20 -14.41
CA ASP A 66 3.91 12.59 -14.81
C ASP A 66 5.05 13.08 -15.74
N ALA A 67 6.28 12.63 -15.53
CA ALA A 67 7.43 12.94 -16.39
C ALA A 67 7.27 12.31 -17.79
N LEU A 68 6.84 11.04 -17.88
CA LEU A 68 6.50 10.40 -19.15
C LEU A 68 5.49 11.22 -19.97
N ARG A 69 4.54 11.88 -19.29
CA ARG A 69 3.56 12.76 -19.96
C ARG A 69 4.19 14.01 -20.59
N MET A 70 5.32 14.48 -20.06
CA MET A 70 6.03 15.65 -20.58
C MET A 70 6.91 15.27 -21.78
N TYR A 71 7.31 14.00 -21.85
CA TYR A 71 8.11 13.44 -22.94
C TYR A 71 7.19 12.95 -24.05
N ASP A 72 6.73 13.89 -24.88
CA ASP A 72 5.92 13.55 -26.05
C ASP A 72 6.80 13.29 -27.27
N PHE A 73 6.48 12.25 -28.05
CA PHE A 73 7.15 11.99 -29.32
C PHE A 73 6.67 13.04 -30.33
N GLN A 74 7.56 13.95 -30.73
CA GLN A 74 7.29 14.87 -31.82
C GLN A 74 7.73 14.22 -33.12
N SER A 75 6.89 14.27 -34.14
CA SER A 75 7.21 13.70 -35.45
C SER A 75 8.41 14.43 -36.09
N GLY A 76 9.61 13.84 -35.98
CA GLY A 76 10.76 14.16 -36.82
C GLY A 76 12.12 14.27 -36.10
N LEU A 77 13.07 13.40 -36.48
CA LEU A 77 14.53 13.57 -36.39
C LEU A 77 15.14 13.37 -34.95
N PRO A 78 16.49 13.36 -34.76
CA PRO A 78 17.24 12.57 -33.75
C PRO A 78 16.97 12.91 -32.27
N ALA A 79 16.08 13.86 -31.99
CA ALA A 79 15.47 14.08 -30.69
C ALA A 79 14.75 12.82 -30.14
N ASP A 80 14.32 11.91 -31.02
CA ASP A 80 13.64 10.67 -30.63
C ASP A 80 14.53 9.71 -29.82
N ALA A 81 15.84 9.65 -30.10
CA ALA A 81 16.76 8.75 -29.39
C ALA A 81 17.04 9.21 -27.95
N ASP A 82 17.28 10.51 -27.75
CA ASP A 82 17.47 11.08 -26.42
C ASP A 82 16.17 11.09 -25.60
N LEU A 83 15.03 11.31 -26.26
CA LEU A 83 13.71 11.23 -25.64
C LEU A 83 13.38 9.80 -25.21
N ALA A 84 13.65 8.82 -26.09
CA ALA A 84 13.46 7.41 -25.79
C ALA A 84 14.31 6.98 -24.58
N ARG A 85 15.56 7.46 -24.48
CA ARG A 85 16.40 7.23 -23.30
C ARG A 85 15.79 7.80 -22.02
N LYS A 86 15.29 9.04 -22.04
CA LYS A 86 14.63 9.66 -20.87
C LYS A 86 13.37 8.91 -20.46
N GLN A 87 12.57 8.47 -21.42
CA GLN A 87 11.40 7.65 -21.15
C GLN A 87 11.78 6.28 -20.59
N ASP A 88 12.86 5.66 -21.09
CA ASP A 88 13.38 4.39 -20.57
C ASP A 88 13.84 4.50 -19.12
N GLU A 89 14.55 5.58 -18.76
CA GLU A 89 14.91 5.87 -17.38
C GLU A 89 13.66 5.96 -16.48
N CYS A 90 12.61 6.65 -16.94
CA CYS A 90 11.35 6.73 -16.21
C CYS A 90 10.69 5.34 -16.04
N LEU A 91 10.63 4.55 -17.13
CA LEU A 91 10.05 3.21 -17.12
C LEU A 91 10.85 2.25 -16.23
N GLU A 92 12.18 2.39 -16.19
CA GLU A 92 13.04 1.61 -15.31
C GLU A 92 12.77 1.93 -13.85
N ILE A 93 12.66 3.21 -13.48
CA ILE A 93 12.33 3.61 -12.10
C ILE A 93 10.93 3.09 -11.72
N ILE A 94 9.97 3.16 -12.64
CA ILE A 94 8.63 2.58 -12.43
C ILE A 94 8.73 1.07 -12.23
N ALA A 95 9.48 0.35 -13.08
CA ALA A 95 9.66 -1.08 -12.99
C ALA A 95 10.37 -1.48 -11.68
N ARG A 96 11.41 -0.76 -11.25
CA ARG A 96 12.10 -0.97 -9.97
C ARG A 96 11.15 -0.84 -8.78
N THR A 97 10.19 0.09 -8.83
CA THR A 97 9.13 0.23 -7.81
C THR A 97 8.35 -1.08 -7.64
N THR A 98 8.20 -1.87 -8.71
CA THR A 98 7.43 -3.13 -8.72
C THR A 98 8.19 -4.36 -8.23
N TYR A 99 9.51 -4.25 -8.08
CA TYR A 99 10.36 -5.30 -7.51
C TYR A 99 11.00 -4.86 -6.19
N GLY A 100 10.86 -3.59 -5.84
CA GLY A 100 11.44 -2.96 -4.66
C GLY A 100 10.63 -3.16 -3.38
N PRO A 101 10.78 -2.24 -2.41
CA PRO A 101 10.16 -2.35 -1.09
C PRO A 101 8.63 -2.52 -1.13
N ALA A 102 7.94 -1.87 -2.08
CA ALA A 102 6.49 -1.99 -2.26
C ALA A 102 6.05 -3.44 -2.54
N ALA A 103 6.79 -4.14 -3.42
CA ALA A 103 6.52 -5.53 -3.76
C ALA A 103 6.96 -6.50 -2.67
N LYS A 104 8.07 -6.20 -1.97
CA LYS A 104 8.53 -6.99 -0.83
C LYS A 104 7.52 -6.94 0.32
N ILE A 105 6.97 -5.77 0.61
CA ILE A 105 5.92 -5.58 1.63
C ILE A 105 4.63 -6.26 1.18
N ALA A 106 4.22 -6.11 -0.08
CA ALA A 106 3.09 -6.86 -0.66
C ALA A 106 3.20 -8.39 -0.52
N ARG A 107 4.39 -8.98 -0.66
CA ARG A 107 4.60 -10.44 -0.58
C ARG A 107 4.80 -10.96 0.84
N ASN A 108 5.48 -10.19 1.70
CA ASN A 108 5.98 -10.68 2.99
C ASN A 108 5.19 -10.15 4.20
N ALA A 109 4.31 -9.16 4.03
CA ALA A 109 3.61 -8.50 5.14
C ALA A 109 2.38 -9.23 5.68
N GLY A 110 1.98 -10.36 5.06
CA GLY A 110 0.70 -11.04 5.28
C GLY A 110 0.34 -11.34 6.75
N ASN A 111 1.29 -11.34 7.68
CA ASN A 111 1.05 -11.64 9.10
C ASN A 111 1.51 -10.56 10.12
N ALA A 112 2.24 -9.51 9.73
CA ALA A 112 2.98 -8.70 10.74
C ALA A 112 2.93 -7.17 10.60
N THR A 113 2.62 -6.61 9.43
CA THR A 113 2.76 -5.16 9.19
C THR A 113 1.47 -4.54 8.68
N LEU A 114 0.94 -4.95 7.52
CA LEU A 114 -0.30 -4.41 6.96
C LEU A 114 -1.54 -5.29 7.26
N SER A 115 -2.73 -4.68 7.28
CA SER A 115 -3.98 -5.46 7.24
C SER A 115 -4.07 -6.26 5.93
N PRO A 116 -4.76 -7.42 5.88
CA PRO A 116 -4.87 -8.23 4.65
C PRO A 116 -5.39 -7.42 3.45
N LEU A 117 -6.39 -6.56 3.69
CA LEU A 117 -6.91 -5.63 2.69
C LEU A 117 -5.83 -4.65 2.17
N GLY A 118 -4.98 -4.13 3.08
CA GLY A 118 -3.89 -3.24 2.73
C GLY A 118 -2.79 -3.94 1.93
N VAL A 119 -2.47 -5.19 2.27
CA VAL A 119 -1.56 -6.05 1.52
C VAL A 119 -2.10 -6.27 0.11
N ASN A 120 -3.34 -6.72 -0.03
CA ASN A 120 -3.96 -7.00 -1.34
C ASN A 120 -4.03 -5.77 -2.24
N ALA A 121 -4.49 -4.65 -1.69
CA ALA A 121 -4.55 -3.39 -2.43
C ALA A 121 -3.15 -2.95 -2.88
N THR A 122 -2.12 -3.10 -2.04
CA THR A 122 -0.74 -2.76 -2.37
C THR A 122 -0.16 -3.68 -3.44
N SER A 123 -0.35 -4.99 -3.29
CA SER A 123 0.07 -6.03 -4.25
C SER A 123 -0.49 -5.78 -5.63
N LEU A 124 -1.80 -5.53 -5.72
CA LEU A 124 -2.48 -5.23 -6.98
C LEU A 124 -1.92 -3.96 -7.62
N THR A 125 -1.74 -2.91 -6.81
CA THR A 125 -1.24 -1.62 -7.27
C THR A 125 0.19 -1.71 -7.82
N ALA A 126 1.07 -2.44 -7.13
CA ALA A 126 2.45 -2.67 -7.56
C ALA A 126 2.53 -3.57 -8.81
N GLY A 127 1.71 -4.63 -8.88
CA GLY A 127 1.64 -5.50 -10.05
C GLY A 127 1.24 -4.76 -11.32
N ASN A 128 0.27 -3.85 -11.22
CA ASN A 128 -0.18 -3.05 -12.36
C ASN A 128 0.93 -2.18 -12.98
N LEU A 129 1.85 -1.63 -12.17
CA LEU A 129 2.97 -0.83 -12.69
C LEU A 129 3.90 -1.67 -13.59
N LYS A 130 4.05 -2.96 -13.28
CA LYS A 130 4.97 -3.84 -14.01
C LYS A 130 4.42 -4.08 -15.41
N HIS A 131 3.13 -4.44 -15.47
CA HIS A 131 2.43 -4.62 -16.73
C HIS A 131 2.39 -3.33 -17.54
N PHE A 132 2.09 -2.20 -16.90
CA PHE A 132 2.14 -0.89 -17.55
C PHE A 132 3.52 -0.60 -18.15
N ALA A 133 4.60 -0.74 -17.38
CA ALA A 133 5.95 -0.42 -17.85
C ALA A 133 6.35 -1.30 -19.05
N SER A 134 6.02 -2.59 -18.99
CA SER A 134 6.29 -3.53 -20.09
C SER A 134 5.49 -3.20 -21.35
N ALA A 135 4.18 -2.95 -21.21
CA ALA A 135 3.29 -2.64 -22.33
C ALA A 135 3.68 -1.30 -22.98
N TYR A 136 3.99 -0.29 -22.15
CA TYR A 136 4.44 1.01 -22.63
C TYR A 136 5.76 0.89 -23.40
N LYS A 137 6.73 0.13 -22.86
CA LYS A 137 8.01 -0.10 -23.55
C LYS A 137 7.83 -0.79 -24.90
N HIS A 138 6.94 -1.78 -24.97
CA HIS A 138 6.63 -2.46 -26.22
C HIS A 138 6.01 -1.50 -27.26
N ALA A 139 5.03 -0.70 -26.85
CA ALA A 139 4.42 0.32 -27.71
C ALA A 139 5.43 1.38 -28.17
N GLN A 140 6.38 1.77 -27.31
CA GLN A 140 7.45 2.70 -27.65
C GLN A 140 8.39 2.12 -28.72
N VAL A 141 8.77 0.85 -28.60
CA VAL A 141 9.62 0.17 -29.60
C VAL A 141 8.89 0.08 -30.95
N ALA A 142 7.62 -0.33 -30.96
CA ALA A 142 6.82 -0.41 -32.18
C ALA A 142 6.67 0.97 -32.87
N TYR A 143 6.50 2.04 -32.09
CA TYR A 143 6.47 3.41 -32.62
C TYR A 143 7.81 3.80 -33.27
N LEU A 144 8.93 3.56 -32.57
CA LEU A 144 10.27 3.87 -33.07
C LEU A 144 10.66 3.06 -34.30
N GLN A 145 10.13 1.83 -34.44
CA GLN A 145 10.31 0.98 -35.61
C GLN A 145 9.37 1.34 -36.78
N GLY A 146 8.45 2.29 -36.58
CA GLY A 146 7.46 2.69 -37.58
C GLY A 146 6.34 1.67 -37.80
N GLU A 147 6.23 0.66 -36.93
CA GLU A 147 5.18 -0.36 -36.99
C GLU A 147 3.80 0.20 -36.59
N THR A 148 3.79 1.32 -35.84
CA THR A 148 2.57 2.03 -35.47
C THR A 148 2.77 3.55 -35.55
N PRO A 149 1.80 4.31 -36.08
CA PRO A 149 1.83 5.77 -36.05
C PRO A 149 1.42 6.34 -34.67
N LEU A 150 0.96 5.49 -33.75
CA LEU A 150 0.44 5.91 -32.44
C LEU A 150 1.58 6.06 -31.44
N THR A 151 1.71 7.26 -30.86
CA THR A 151 2.63 7.51 -29.75
C THR A 151 2.23 6.66 -28.53
N PRO A 152 3.18 6.02 -27.83
CA PRO A 152 2.88 5.20 -26.66
C PRO A 152 2.17 5.99 -25.55
N GLY A 153 0.97 5.53 -25.21
CA GLY A 153 0.13 6.06 -24.14
C GLY A 153 -0.62 7.35 -24.52
N SER A 154 -1.94 7.34 -24.38
CA SER A 154 -2.68 8.61 -24.44
C SER A 154 -2.31 9.46 -23.22
N ARG A 155 -2.12 10.78 -23.40
CA ARG A 155 -1.86 11.72 -22.29
C ARG A 155 -2.92 11.58 -21.18
N TRP A 156 -4.15 11.18 -21.54
CA TRP A 156 -5.26 10.94 -20.64
C TRP A 156 -5.11 9.64 -19.82
N ASP A 157 -4.55 8.59 -20.40
CA ASP A 157 -4.28 7.34 -19.68
C ASP A 157 -3.17 7.55 -18.64
N LEU A 158 -2.05 8.17 -19.02
CA LEU A 158 -0.94 8.47 -18.09
C LEU A 158 -1.41 9.28 -16.86
N VAL A 159 -2.32 10.24 -17.06
CA VAL A 159 -2.92 11.01 -15.95
C VAL A 159 -3.74 10.12 -15.01
N ARG A 160 -4.52 9.17 -15.52
CA ARG A 160 -5.30 8.23 -14.69
C ARG A 160 -4.39 7.28 -13.91
N TRP A 161 -3.32 6.83 -14.54
CA TRP A 161 -2.27 6.04 -13.89
C TRP A 161 -1.62 6.86 -12.78
N ALA A 162 -1.05 8.04 -13.06
CA ALA A 162 -0.41 8.91 -12.06
C ALA A 162 -1.33 9.24 -10.87
N ARG A 163 -2.62 9.53 -11.11
CA ARG A 163 -3.62 9.77 -10.05
C ARG A 163 -3.83 8.56 -9.15
N THR A 164 -3.77 7.34 -9.70
CA THR A 164 -3.90 6.10 -8.92
C THR A 164 -2.73 5.95 -7.96
N TYR A 165 -1.50 6.16 -8.42
CA TYR A 165 -0.29 6.02 -7.57
C TYR A 165 -0.13 7.16 -6.56
N ARG A 166 -0.51 8.38 -6.92
CA ARG A 166 -0.60 9.49 -5.96
C ARG A 166 -1.64 9.21 -4.87
N PHE A 167 -2.74 8.56 -5.22
CA PHE A 167 -3.73 8.12 -4.23
C PHE A 167 -3.19 6.98 -3.36
N ALA A 168 -2.50 6.00 -3.94
CA ALA A 168 -1.84 4.92 -3.21
C ALA A 168 -0.84 5.47 -2.18
N ALA A 169 0.00 6.42 -2.59
CA ALA A 169 0.95 7.09 -1.69
C ALA A 169 0.25 7.78 -0.51
N LYS A 170 -0.91 8.43 -0.75
CA LYS A 170 -1.70 9.08 0.32
C LYS A 170 -2.36 8.07 1.27
N VAL A 171 -2.88 6.96 0.76
CA VAL A 171 -3.53 5.90 1.56
C VAL A 171 -2.50 5.17 2.43
N LEU A 172 -1.28 5.01 1.90
CA LEU A 172 -0.20 4.34 2.60
C LEU A 172 0.64 5.30 3.46
N ASP A 173 0.38 6.61 3.44
CA ASP A 173 1.05 7.56 4.32
C ASP A 173 0.62 7.32 5.79
N PRO A 174 1.53 6.92 6.69
CA PRO A 174 1.18 6.66 8.08
C PRO A 174 0.82 7.93 8.86
N HIS A 175 1.22 9.12 8.37
CA HIS A 175 0.88 10.39 8.99
C HIS A 175 -0.57 10.82 8.69
N ARG A 176 -1.26 10.12 7.79
CA ARG A 176 -2.66 10.36 7.45
C ARG A 176 -3.54 9.28 8.05
N ILE A 177 -4.60 9.72 8.73
CA ILE A 177 -5.69 8.83 9.13
C ILE A 177 -6.33 8.28 7.86
N THR A 178 -6.00 7.04 7.54
CA THR A 178 -6.54 6.35 6.38
C THR A 178 -7.53 5.30 6.86
N PRO A 179 -8.85 5.55 6.75
CA PRO A 179 -9.85 4.57 7.15
C PRO A 179 -9.78 3.33 6.23
N VAL A 180 -10.36 2.22 6.67
CA VAL A 180 -10.51 0.97 5.88
C VAL A 180 -11.08 1.25 4.48
N LEU A 181 -11.99 2.22 4.37
CA LEU A 181 -12.55 2.72 3.11
C LEU A 181 -11.49 3.24 2.12
N GLY A 182 -10.37 3.78 2.61
CA GLY A 182 -9.25 4.24 1.78
C GLY A 182 -8.55 3.08 1.05
N PHE A 183 -8.31 1.96 1.75
CA PHE A 183 -7.74 0.76 1.17
C PHE A 183 -8.70 0.07 0.21
N LEU A 184 -10.00 0.02 0.52
CA LEU A 184 -11.03 -0.47 -0.40
C LEU A 184 -11.05 0.36 -1.70
N ARG A 185 -11.08 1.70 -1.58
CA ARG A 185 -11.03 2.60 -2.73
C ARG A 185 -9.75 2.41 -3.55
N LEU A 186 -8.62 2.14 -2.90
CA LEU A 186 -7.37 1.83 -3.59
C LEU A 186 -7.51 0.52 -4.38
N GLY A 187 -8.04 -0.54 -3.76
CA GLY A 187 -8.32 -1.81 -4.43
C GLY A 187 -9.20 -1.65 -5.67
N PHE A 188 -10.29 -0.88 -5.58
CA PHE A 188 -11.14 -0.61 -6.75
C PHE A 188 -10.44 0.16 -7.85
N ARG A 189 -9.67 1.20 -7.51
CA ARG A 189 -8.90 1.99 -8.50
C ARG A 189 -7.88 1.12 -9.21
N SER A 190 -7.17 0.27 -8.46
CA SER A 190 -6.19 -0.66 -9.00
C SER A 190 -6.85 -1.76 -9.85
N MET A 191 -8.05 -2.21 -9.50
CA MET A 191 -8.80 -3.15 -10.33
C MET A 191 -9.23 -2.52 -11.67
N SER A 192 -9.63 -1.24 -11.67
CA SER A 192 -9.86 -0.51 -12.93
C SER A 192 -8.61 -0.41 -13.80
N ARG A 193 -7.39 -0.37 -13.21
CA ARG A 193 -6.15 -0.39 -13.99
C ARG A 193 -5.86 -1.76 -14.62
N VAL A 194 -6.22 -2.85 -13.94
CA VAL A 194 -6.16 -4.22 -14.51
C VAL A 194 -7.07 -4.33 -15.73
N GLU A 195 -8.27 -3.77 -15.64
CA GLU A 195 -9.20 -3.75 -16.79
C GLU A 195 -8.63 -2.99 -17.98
N ASP A 196 -7.92 -1.88 -17.72
CA ASP A 196 -7.25 -1.13 -18.79
C ASP A 196 -6.13 -1.96 -19.44
N ILE A 197 -5.34 -2.71 -18.65
CA ILE A 197 -4.31 -3.63 -19.17
C ILE A 197 -4.96 -4.74 -20.02
N LEU A 198 -5.99 -5.42 -19.50
CA LEU A 198 -6.62 -6.53 -20.21
C LEU A 198 -7.30 -6.10 -21.51
N ARG A 199 -7.86 -4.89 -21.56
CA ARG A 199 -8.39 -4.31 -22.81
C ARG A 199 -7.29 -4.01 -23.81
N PHE A 200 -6.15 -3.51 -23.34
CA PHE A 200 -4.99 -3.25 -24.18
C PHE A 200 -4.44 -4.55 -24.79
N ASP A 201 -4.39 -5.64 -24.02
CA ASP A 201 -3.95 -6.96 -24.46
C ASP A 201 -4.97 -7.68 -25.40
N GLY A 202 -6.06 -7.00 -25.79
CA GLY A 202 -7.07 -7.55 -26.72
C GLY A 202 -8.06 -8.53 -26.09
N HIS A 203 -8.07 -8.67 -24.76
CA HIS A 203 -9.00 -9.56 -24.08
C HIS A 203 -10.37 -8.89 -23.87
N THR A 204 -11.44 -9.61 -24.24
CA THR A 204 -12.82 -9.21 -23.95
C THR A 204 -13.16 -9.44 -22.48
N LEU A 205 -13.27 -8.35 -21.73
CA LEU A 205 -13.60 -8.42 -20.31
C LEU A 205 -15.07 -8.76 -20.10
N SER A 206 -15.34 -9.94 -19.53
CA SER A 206 -16.61 -10.20 -18.87
C SER A 206 -16.76 -9.23 -17.69
N LYS A 207 -17.84 -8.43 -17.68
CA LYS A 207 -18.15 -7.51 -16.58
C LYS A 207 -18.46 -8.34 -15.31
N LYS A 208 -17.44 -8.63 -14.51
CA LYS A 208 -17.62 -9.23 -13.18
C LYS A 208 -18.47 -8.31 -12.31
N SER A 209 -19.43 -8.88 -11.60
CA SER A 209 -20.34 -8.13 -10.73
C SER A 209 -19.56 -7.44 -9.60
N PHE A 210 -20.09 -6.34 -9.06
CA PHE A 210 -19.46 -5.60 -7.97
C PHE A 210 -19.12 -6.50 -6.77
N LEU A 211 -20.00 -7.45 -6.44
CA LEU A 211 -19.79 -8.43 -5.37
C LEU A 211 -18.61 -9.36 -5.64
N GLN A 212 -18.39 -9.79 -6.88
CA GLN A 212 -17.23 -10.62 -7.25
C GLN A 212 -15.92 -9.82 -7.16
N ARG A 213 -15.94 -8.54 -7.53
CA ARG A 213 -14.80 -7.63 -7.36
C ARG A 213 -14.48 -7.40 -5.89
N LEU A 214 -15.52 -7.23 -5.06
CA LEU A 214 -15.40 -7.06 -3.62
C LEU A 214 -14.79 -8.30 -2.96
N LYS A 215 -15.32 -9.48 -3.31
CA LYS A 215 -14.83 -10.77 -2.80
C LYS A 215 -13.33 -10.90 -3.08
N TRP A 216 -12.91 -10.60 -4.31
CA TRP A 216 -11.50 -10.71 -4.70
C TRP A 216 -10.56 -9.76 -3.93
N ILE A 217 -11.00 -8.52 -3.67
CA ILE A 217 -10.24 -7.55 -2.87
C ILE A 217 -10.13 -8.01 -1.41
N LEU A 218 -11.19 -8.64 -0.88
CA LEU A 218 -11.30 -9.04 0.53
C LEU A 218 -10.72 -10.42 0.84
N THR A 219 -10.68 -11.34 -0.12
CA THR A 219 -10.23 -12.73 0.07
C THR A 219 -8.92 -13.06 -0.65
N GLY A 220 -8.27 -12.07 -1.26
CA GLY A 220 -6.95 -12.23 -1.88
C GLY A 220 -5.87 -12.59 -0.88
#